data_AF-A0A3C1DU03-F1
#
_entry.id   AF-A0A3C1DU03-F1
#
_cell.length_a   1.000
_cell.length_b   1.000
_cell.length_c   1.000
_cell.angle_alpha   90.00
_cell.angle_beta   90.00
_cell.angle_gamma   90.00
#
_symmetry.space_group_name_H-M   'P 1'
#
loop_
_entity.id
_entity.type
_entity.pdbx_description
1 polymer ?
#
loop_
_entity_poly.entity_id
_entity_poly.type
_entity_poly.pdbx_seq_one_letter_code
_entity_poly.pdbx_strand_id
1 'polypeptide(L)'
;PSFNWKSHLDDATIARFQRELASMGYAFQFITLAGFHALNHSMFTLAKDYATRHMSAYVELQEAEFASEADGYTATRHQREVGTGYFDRVATALNPSSATLALAGSTETAQFH
;
A
#
# COMPACT_ATOMS: atom_id res chain seq x y z
N PRO A 1 19.23 -2.38 -4.14
CA PRO A 1 19.15 -3.86 -4.00
C PRO A 1 20.19 -4.66 -4.80
N SER A 2 21.05 -4.00 -5.60
CA SER A 2 22.10 -4.69 -6.37
C SER A 2 23.16 -5.40 -5.50
N PHE A 3 23.23 -5.09 -4.21
CA PHE A 3 23.98 -5.88 -3.25
C PHE A 3 23.12 -7.04 -2.73
N ASN A 4 23.69 -8.23 -2.72
CA ASN A 4 23.14 -9.35 -1.96
C ASN A 4 23.49 -9.16 -0.47
N TRP A 5 22.61 -8.49 0.27
CA TRP A 5 22.87 -8.08 1.65
C TRP A 5 23.31 -9.24 2.56
N LYS A 6 22.60 -10.37 2.50
CA LYS A 6 22.86 -11.54 3.36
C LYS A 6 24.11 -12.33 2.96
N SER A 7 24.63 -12.16 1.74
CA SER A 7 25.94 -12.74 1.38
C SER A 7 27.11 -11.91 1.89
N HIS A 8 26.87 -10.65 2.27
CA HIS A 8 27.92 -9.72 2.68
C HIS A 8 27.87 -9.38 4.17
N LEU A 9 26.70 -9.38 4.79
CA LEU A 9 26.48 -8.88 6.14
C LEU A 9 25.59 -9.84 6.94
N ASP A 10 25.88 -9.94 8.24
CA ASP A 10 25.00 -10.62 9.19
C ASP A 10 23.81 -9.73 9.61
N ASP A 11 22.84 -10.35 10.27
CA ASP A 11 21.57 -9.73 10.66
C ASP A 11 21.78 -8.56 11.63
N ALA A 12 22.72 -8.71 12.56
CA ALA A 12 23.05 -7.67 13.54
C ALA A 12 23.62 -6.43 12.85
N THR A 13 24.47 -6.62 11.84
CA THR A 13 25.07 -5.55 11.05
C THR A 13 24.06 -4.88 10.13
N ILE A 14 23.20 -5.66 9.44
CA ILE A 14 22.10 -5.12 8.64
C ILE A 14 21.19 -4.24 9.49
N ALA A 15 20.80 -4.70 10.69
CA ALA A 15 19.89 -3.99 11.59
C ALA A 15 20.43 -2.65 12.12
N ARG A 16 21.76 -2.45 12.13
CA ARG A 16 22.42 -1.21 12.57
C ARG A 16 22.98 -0.37 11.41
N PHE A 17 23.03 -0.90 10.20
CA PHE A 17 23.70 -0.32 9.03
C PHE A 17 23.39 1.17 8.82
N GLN A 18 22.10 1.54 8.71
CA GLN A 18 21.74 2.93 8.47
C GLN A 18 22.07 3.86 9.65
N ARG A 19 21.94 3.38 10.89
CA ARG A 19 22.27 4.18 12.09
C ARG A 19 23.77 4.47 12.17
N GLU A 20 24.61 3.51 11.81
CA GLU A 20 26.06 3.71 11.77
C GLU A 20 26.49 4.64 10.63
N LEU A 21 25.88 4.51 9.45
CA LEU A 21 26.13 5.50 8.39
C LEU A 21 25.72 6.91 8.84
N ALA A 22 24.61 7.06 9.55
CA ALA A 22 24.18 8.36 10.05
C ALA A 22 25.21 8.98 11.03
N SER A 23 25.81 8.19 11.93
CA SER A 23 26.83 8.69 12.86
C SER A 23 28.15 9.08 12.18
N MET A 24 28.39 8.60 10.95
CA MET A 24 29.54 9.00 10.11
C MET A 24 29.25 10.25 9.24
N GLY A 25 28.04 10.82 9.30
CA GLY A 25 27.66 11.99 8.53
C GLY A 25 26.92 11.70 7.22
N TYR A 26 26.55 10.45 6.93
CA TYR A 26 25.66 10.13 5.80
C TYR A 26 24.21 10.51 6.13
N ALA A 27 23.91 11.81 5.98
CA ALA A 27 22.64 12.42 6.37
C ALA A 27 21.45 12.11 5.46
N PHE A 28 21.71 11.60 4.25
CA PHE A 28 20.66 11.18 3.31
C PHE A 28 20.93 9.74 2.84
N GLN A 29 19.99 8.85 3.13
CA GLN A 29 20.10 7.42 2.84
C GLN A 29 18.80 6.95 2.20
N PHE A 30 18.90 6.17 1.13
CA PHE A 30 17.75 5.73 0.34
C PHE A 30 18.05 4.42 -0.37
N ILE A 31 16.99 3.65 -0.65
CA ILE A 31 17.08 2.40 -1.40
C ILE A 31 16.56 2.67 -2.81
N THR A 32 17.48 2.78 -3.77
CA THR A 32 17.18 3.18 -5.16
C THR A 32 16.04 2.40 -5.81
N LEU A 33 16.06 1.07 -5.75
CA LEU A 33 15.09 0.21 -6.45
C LEU A 33 14.02 -0.40 -5.52
N ALA A 34 13.73 0.21 -4.37
CA ALA A 34 12.74 -0.33 -3.43
C ALA A 34 11.36 -0.53 -4.09
N GLY A 35 10.87 0.47 -4.82
CA GLY A 35 9.58 0.40 -5.51
C GLY A 35 9.54 -0.69 -6.58
N PHE A 36 10.61 -0.85 -7.38
CA PHE A 36 10.69 -1.90 -8.40
C PHE A 36 10.57 -3.30 -7.80
N HIS A 37 11.32 -3.59 -6.73
CA HIS A 37 11.27 -4.90 -6.09
C HIS A 37 9.94 -5.16 -5.38
N ALA A 38 9.39 -4.17 -4.66
CA ALA A 38 8.12 -4.31 -3.96
C ALA A 38 6.96 -4.60 -4.94
N LEU A 39 6.85 -3.81 -6.01
CA LEU A 39 5.80 -3.93 -7.03
C LEU A 39 5.86 -5.28 -7.77
N ASN A 40 7.05 -5.66 -8.26
CA ASN A 40 7.17 -6.88 -9.05
C ASN A 40 6.97 -8.13 -8.19
N HIS A 41 7.53 -8.16 -6.98
CA HIS A 41 7.43 -9.33 -6.11
C HIS A 41 5.99 -9.54 -5.61
N SER A 42 5.31 -8.49 -5.14
CA SER A 42 3.93 -8.61 -4.66
C SER A 42 2.99 -9.12 -5.76
N MET A 43 3.10 -8.56 -6.97
CA MET A 43 2.27 -8.96 -8.10
C MET A 43 2.61 -10.38 -8.59
N PHE A 44 3.89 -10.76 -8.65
CA PHE A 44 4.28 -12.13 -9.02
C PHE A 44 3.71 -13.16 -8.05
N THR A 45 3.82 -12.91 -6.74
CA THR A 45 3.27 -13.80 -5.70
C THR A 45 1.75 -13.91 -5.83
N LEU A 46 1.05 -12.78 -5.97
CA LEU A 46 -0.40 -12.77 -6.16
C LEU A 46 -0.81 -13.55 -7.42
N ALA A 47 -0.17 -13.30 -8.56
CA ALA A 47 -0.50 -13.97 -9.82
C ALA A 47 -0.24 -15.48 -9.77
N LYS A 48 0.89 -15.89 -9.18
CA LYS A 48 1.23 -17.30 -8.99
C LYS A 48 0.20 -18.03 -8.13
N ASP A 49 -0.18 -17.42 -7.01
CA ASP A 49 -1.13 -18.03 -6.08
C ASP A 49 -2.55 -18.02 -6.65
N TYR A 50 -2.94 -16.94 -7.32
CA TYR A 50 -4.23 -16.84 -8.00
C TYR A 50 -4.39 -17.86 -9.13
N ALA A 51 -3.29 -18.24 -9.81
CA ALA A 51 -3.32 -19.29 -10.83
C ALA A 51 -3.68 -20.68 -10.27
N THR A 52 -3.55 -20.90 -8.96
CA THR A 52 -3.80 -22.20 -8.33
C THR A 52 -4.98 -22.18 -7.35
N ARG A 53 -5.19 -21.07 -6.64
CA ARG A 53 -6.19 -20.93 -5.57
C ARG A 53 -7.26 -19.86 -5.86
N HIS A 54 -7.14 -19.17 -6.99
CA HIS A 54 -8.09 -18.15 -7.44
C HIS A 54 -8.41 -17.12 -6.35
N MET A 55 -9.70 -16.87 -6.11
CA MET A 55 -10.18 -15.85 -5.16
C MET A 55 -9.62 -16.00 -3.74
N SER A 56 -9.27 -17.20 -3.28
CA SER A 56 -8.66 -17.36 -1.95
C SER A 56 -7.34 -16.60 -1.82
N ALA A 57 -6.53 -16.54 -2.88
CA ALA A 57 -5.28 -15.78 -2.89
C ALA A 57 -5.54 -14.26 -2.82
N TYR A 58 -6.61 -13.78 -3.47
CA TYR A 58 -6.99 -12.38 -3.42
C TYR A 58 -7.59 -12.00 -2.07
N VAL A 59 -8.42 -12.87 -1.48
CA VAL A 59 -9.00 -12.65 -0.14
C VAL A 59 -7.90 -12.58 0.93
N GLU A 60 -6.85 -13.39 0.84
CA GLU A 60 -5.71 -13.29 1.75
C GLU A 60 -5.01 -11.92 1.68
N LEU A 61 -4.87 -11.36 0.47
CA LEU A 61 -4.38 -9.99 0.30
C LEU A 61 -5.34 -8.98 0.96
N GLN A 62 -6.64 -9.09 0.71
CA GLN A 62 -7.65 -8.20 1.27
C GLN A 62 -7.69 -8.26 2.81
N GLU A 63 -7.62 -9.44 3.42
CA GLU A 63 -7.56 -9.61 4.87
C GLU A 63 -6.27 -9.01 5.46
N ALA A 64 -5.14 -9.12 4.75
CA ALA A 64 -3.90 -8.46 5.15
C ALA A 64 -3.99 -6.93 5.07
N GLU A 65 -4.72 -6.40 4.08
CA GLU A 65 -5.02 -4.96 4.00
C GLU A 65 -5.89 -4.51 5.19
N PHE A 66 -6.95 -5.26 5.53
CA PHE A 66 -7.77 -4.97 6.72
C PHE A 66 -6.97 -5.04 8.02
N ALA A 67 -6.12 -6.05 8.19
CA ALA A 67 -5.27 -6.17 9.36
C ALA A 67 -4.31 -4.97 9.52
N SER A 68 -3.86 -4.40 8.40
CA SER A 68 -2.95 -3.24 8.38
C SER A 68 -3.64 -1.91 8.74
N GLU A 69 -4.98 -1.86 8.76
CA GLU A 69 -5.71 -0.63 9.14
C GLU A 69 -5.42 -0.22 10.59
N ALA A 70 -5.17 -1.18 11.49
CA ALA A 70 -4.78 -0.91 12.87
C ALA A 70 -3.46 -0.13 12.99
N ASP A 71 -2.59 -0.25 11.99
CA ASP A 71 -1.30 0.45 11.88
C ASP A 71 -1.37 1.72 11.01
N GLY A 72 -2.57 2.10 10.55
CA GLY A 72 -2.83 3.32 9.79
C GLY A 72 -2.89 3.16 8.28
N TYR A 73 -2.95 1.94 7.73
CA TYR A 73 -3.26 1.72 6.32
C TYR A 73 -4.70 2.11 5.99
N THR A 74 -4.94 2.73 4.82
CA THR A 74 -6.29 3.25 4.46
C THR A 74 -6.80 2.83 3.10
N ALA A 75 -5.97 2.20 2.27
CA ALA A 75 -6.31 1.97 0.86
C ALA A 75 -7.24 0.77 0.61
N THR A 76 -7.62 0.02 1.65
CA THR A 76 -8.77 -0.91 1.61
C THR A 76 -10.02 -0.22 1.06
N ARG A 77 -10.24 1.03 1.50
CA ARG A 77 -11.27 1.96 1.00
C ARG A 77 -10.73 2.75 -0.18
N HIS A 78 -10.51 2.04 -1.28
CA HIS A 78 -9.83 2.57 -2.46
C HIS A 78 -10.59 3.72 -3.14
N GLN A 79 -11.93 3.84 -3.03
CA GLN A 79 -12.69 4.98 -3.56
C GLN A 79 -12.34 6.25 -2.79
N ARG A 80 -12.37 6.18 -1.45
CA ARG A 80 -11.89 7.29 -0.61
C ARG A 80 -10.43 7.64 -0.92
N GLU A 81 -9.56 6.63 -1.04
CA GLU A 81 -8.12 6.81 -1.20
C GLU A 81 -7.77 7.61 -2.47
N VAL A 82 -8.46 7.36 -3.58
CA VAL A 82 -8.25 8.09 -4.84
C VAL A 82 -9.04 9.40 -4.93
N GLY A 83 -9.69 9.81 -3.83
CA GLY A 83 -10.31 11.13 -3.70
C GLY A 83 -11.75 11.21 -4.17
N THR A 84 -12.51 10.12 -4.28
CA THR A 84 -13.92 10.15 -4.69
C THR A 84 -14.72 11.13 -3.81
N GLY A 85 -14.52 11.10 -2.49
CA GLY A 85 -15.19 12.04 -1.57
C GLY A 85 -14.72 13.49 -1.69
N TYR A 86 -13.49 13.73 -2.15
CA TYR A 86 -13.02 15.07 -2.45
C TYR A 86 -13.77 15.64 -3.65
N PHE A 87 -13.90 14.85 -4.73
CA PHE A 87 -14.64 15.29 -5.92
C PHE A 87 -16.14 15.41 -5.68
N ASP A 88 -16.74 14.59 -4.81
CA ASP A 88 -18.12 14.79 -4.36
C ASP A 88 -18.30 16.14 -3.68
N ARG A 89 -17.37 16.57 -2.81
CA ARG A 89 -17.41 17.90 -2.18
C ARG A 89 -17.31 19.03 -3.21
N VAL A 90 -16.46 18.89 -4.22
CA VAL A 90 -16.37 19.85 -5.34
C VAL A 90 -17.70 19.91 -6.09
N ALA A 91 -18.29 18.76 -6.41
CA ALA A 91 -19.57 18.68 -7.11
C ALA A 91 -20.71 19.32 -6.30
N THR A 92 -20.79 19.04 -4.99
CA THR A 92 -21.79 19.65 -4.11
C THR A 92 -21.60 21.15 -3.95
N ALA A 93 -20.35 21.66 -3.93
CA ALA A 93 -20.10 23.10 -3.87
C ALA A 93 -20.61 23.84 -5.12
N LEU A 94 -20.53 23.21 -6.30
CA LEU A 94 -21.04 23.74 -7.57
C LEU A 94 -22.56 23.57 -7.72
N ASN A 95 -23.08 22.42 -7.28
CA ASN A 95 -24.50 22.10 -7.30
C ASN A 95 -24.89 21.37 -6.00
N PRO A 96 -25.40 22.09 -5.00
CA PRO A 96 -25.81 21.49 -3.73
C PRO A 96 -26.92 20.43 -3.85
N SER A 97 -27.67 20.42 -4.96
CA SER A 97 -28.75 19.47 -5.25
C SER A 97 -28.34 18.35 -6.21
N SER A 98 -27.04 18.12 -6.40
CA SER A 98 -26.55 17.08 -7.32
C SER A 98 -27.08 15.69 -6.93
N ALA A 99 -27.69 15.00 -7.91
CA ALA A 99 -28.21 13.64 -7.76
C ALA A 99 -27.22 12.55 -8.26
N THR A 100 -26.02 12.95 -8.66
CA THR A 100 -25.01 12.07 -9.29
C THR A 100 -23.70 12.03 -8.51
N LEU A 101 -23.75 12.13 -7.18
CA LEU A 101 -22.58 11.93 -6.31
C LEU A 101 -22.16 10.46 -6.31
N ALA A 102 -20.87 10.20 -6.11
CA ALA A 102 -20.28 8.88 -6.30
C ALA A 102 -20.18 8.04 -5.03
N LEU A 103 -19.95 8.63 -3.85
CA LEU A 103 -19.83 7.87 -2.60
C LEU A 103 -21.17 7.41 -2.03
N ALA A 104 -22.21 8.25 -2.16
CA ALA A 104 -23.53 7.92 -1.66
C ALA A 104 -24.11 6.72 -2.43
N GLY A 105 -24.36 5.61 -1.73
CA GLY A 105 -24.84 4.37 -2.35
C GLY A 105 -23.76 3.49 -2.98
N SER A 106 -22.47 3.80 -2.80
CA SER A 106 -21.37 2.93 -3.25
C SER A 106 -21.28 1.64 -2.43
N THR A 107 -20.71 0.59 -3.02
CA THR A 107 -20.40 -0.66 -2.29
C THR A 107 -19.40 -0.45 -1.18
N GLU A 108 -18.47 0.51 -1.33
CA GLU A 108 -17.53 0.89 -0.27
C GLU A 108 -18.27 1.38 0.98
N THR A 109 -19.24 2.30 0.83
CA THR A 109 -20.05 2.80 1.95
C THR A 109 -20.90 1.69 2.60
N ALA A 110 -21.31 0.69 1.82
CA ALA A 110 -22.19 -0.38 2.27
C ALA A 110 -21.48 -1.59 2.89
N GLN A 111 -20.21 -1.84 2.56
CA GLN A 111 -19.53 -3.09 2.90
C GLN A 111 -18.22 -2.89 3.68
N PHE A 112 -17.68 -1.67 3.73
CA PHE A 112 -16.42 -1.35 4.40
C PHE A 112 -16.71 -0.41 5.58
N HIS A 113 -17.03 -1.01 6.74
CA HIS A 113 -17.40 -0.30 7.98
C HIS A 113 -16.21 -0.07 8.90
#